data_AF-A0A8H5F3E6-F1
#
_entry.id   AF-A0A8H5F3E6-F1
#
_cell.length_a   1.000
_cell.length_b   1.000
_cell.length_c   1.000
_cell.angle_alpha   90.00
_cell.angle_beta   90.00
_cell.angle_gamma   90.00
#
_symmetry.space_group_name_H-M   'P 1'
#
loop_
_entity.id
_entity.type
_entity.pdbx_description
1 polymer ?
#
loop_
_entity_poly.entity_id
_entity_poly.type
_entity_poly.pdbx_seq_one_letter_code
_entity_poly.pdbx_strand_id
1 'polypeptide(L)'
;MLATNEALATSGLPELAVHPPHALINDLRKKTSADLLASLSKDYIKSQTLASHSPISFLPMELLSRIFVLAEYDSPGERSKLADVCEYWRAVAMNTSELWTMIPTRCRISEMEEHLQRLKSLPLNVTIFLRLPEEKLREGYMKPIHVLHHLERIESLVVDLSTWRFFKGFELKYKATNKLCRRSAPKLRHLVLIRSDRFQHASAKSTSRMFTGSKLHHLKLHRVGIPWDSHLLSRGLTYFHLSEPSFNERFTLQQIGDILGRMPGL
;
A
#
# COMPACT_ATOMS: atom_id res chain seq x y z
N MET A 1 45.67 -60.56 4.25
CA MET A 1 45.74 -61.81 3.47
C MET A 1 45.52 -61.46 2.01
N LEU A 2 46.48 -61.87 1.19
CA LEU A 2 46.55 -61.74 -0.26
C LEU A 2 45.57 -62.69 -0.96
N ALA A 3 45.02 -62.27 -2.10
CA ALA A 3 44.80 -63.03 -3.35
C ALA A 3 44.10 -62.08 -4.36
N THR A 4 44.68 -61.67 -5.50
CA THR A 4 44.83 -62.39 -6.81
C THR A 4 43.52 -63.03 -7.26
N ASN A 5 43.01 -62.96 -8.48
CA ASN A 5 43.46 -62.57 -9.83
C ASN A 5 42.18 -62.46 -10.68
N GLU A 6 42.28 -61.86 -11.87
CA GLU A 6 41.93 -62.47 -13.17
C GLU A 6 41.39 -61.47 -14.18
N ALA A 7 42.11 -61.46 -15.30
CA ALA A 7 41.86 -60.73 -16.54
C ALA A 7 40.66 -61.32 -17.29
N LEU A 8 40.02 -60.52 -18.16
CA LEU A 8 39.63 -60.98 -19.50
C LEU A 8 39.11 -59.86 -20.42
N ALA A 9 39.61 -59.94 -21.66
CA ALA A 9 38.98 -59.64 -22.93
C ALA A 9 38.70 -58.17 -23.35
N THR A 10 39.67 -57.66 -24.10
CA THR A 10 39.50 -56.72 -25.21
C THR A 10 38.53 -57.25 -26.27
N SER A 11 37.48 -56.49 -26.61
CA SER A 11 36.76 -56.61 -27.88
C SER A 11 36.56 -55.21 -28.48
N GLY A 12 36.98 -55.06 -29.74
CA GLY A 12 36.93 -53.81 -30.48
C GLY A 12 35.52 -53.51 -30.99
N LEU A 13 35.11 -52.25 -30.83
CA LEU A 13 33.90 -51.68 -31.43
C LEU A 13 34.30 -50.65 -32.50
N PRO A 14 33.56 -50.55 -33.61
CA PRO A 14 33.89 -49.67 -34.72
C PRO A 14 33.61 -48.20 -34.37
N GLU A 15 34.58 -47.36 -34.69
CA GLU A 15 34.60 -45.90 -34.55
C GLU A 15 33.56 -45.26 -35.49
N LEU A 16 32.33 -45.11 -34.99
CA LEU A 16 31.32 -44.25 -35.59
C LEU A 16 31.68 -42.79 -35.29
N ALA A 17 31.99 -42.03 -36.34
CA ALA A 17 32.25 -40.60 -36.27
C ALA A 17 31.06 -39.85 -35.64
N VAL A 18 31.18 -39.54 -34.36
CA VAL A 18 30.26 -38.69 -33.61
C VAL A 18 30.52 -37.24 -34.03
N HIS A 19 29.76 -36.75 -35.02
CA HIS A 19 29.65 -35.30 -35.21
C HIS A 19 29.04 -34.68 -33.94
N PRO A 20 29.63 -33.61 -33.39
CA PRO A 20 29.19 -33.06 -32.11
C PRO A 20 27.80 -32.41 -32.25
N PRO A 21 26.81 -32.80 -31.43
CA PRO A 21 25.44 -32.27 -31.49
C PRO A 21 25.31 -30.78 -31.09
N HIS A 22 26.41 -30.14 -30.68
CA HIS A 22 26.41 -28.76 -30.20
C HIS A 22 26.21 -27.71 -31.30
N ALA A 23 26.59 -27.98 -32.55
CA ALA A 23 26.41 -27.02 -33.65
C ALA A 23 24.93 -26.87 -34.04
N LEU A 24 24.20 -27.99 -34.11
CA LEU A 24 22.78 -28.01 -34.50
C LEU A 24 21.87 -27.38 -33.43
N ILE A 25 22.19 -27.57 -32.15
CA ILE A 25 21.42 -27.00 -31.03
C ILE A 25 21.57 -25.46 -30.98
N ASN A 26 22.75 -24.92 -31.28
CA ASN A 26 22.97 -23.46 -31.28
C ASN A 26 22.29 -22.77 -32.47
N ASP A 27 22.25 -23.41 -33.65
CA ASP A 27 21.54 -22.88 -34.81
C ASP A 27 20.02 -22.92 -34.63
N LEU A 28 19.48 -23.99 -34.03
CA LEU A 28 18.04 -24.05 -33.68
C LEU A 28 17.66 -22.95 -32.68
N ARG A 29 18.50 -22.68 -31.67
CA ARG A 29 18.25 -21.64 -30.66
C ARG A 29 18.25 -20.24 -31.26
N LYS A 30 19.20 -19.95 -32.17
CA LYS A 30 19.28 -18.67 -32.89
C LYS A 30 18.11 -18.47 -33.86
N LYS A 31 17.69 -19.52 -34.55
CA LYS A 31 16.57 -19.47 -35.49
C LYS A 31 15.25 -19.24 -34.76
N THR A 32 15.02 -19.93 -33.63
CA THR A 32 13.87 -19.65 -32.77
C THR A 32 13.89 -18.25 -32.17
N SER A 33 15.05 -17.67 -31.83
CA SER A 33 15.07 -16.31 -31.29
C SER A 33 14.75 -15.24 -32.33
N ALA A 34 15.20 -15.41 -33.58
CA ALA A 34 14.96 -14.43 -34.64
C ALA A 34 13.48 -14.40 -35.04
N ASP A 35 12.86 -15.58 -35.21
CA ASP A 35 11.44 -15.68 -35.55
C ASP A 35 10.54 -15.18 -34.39
N LEU A 36 10.92 -15.44 -33.14
CA LEU A 36 10.21 -14.92 -31.97
C LEU A 36 10.30 -13.39 -31.89
N LEU A 37 11.48 -12.81 -32.10
CA LEU A 37 11.67 -11.36 -32.12
C LEU A 37 10.91 -10.70 -33.28
N ALA A 38 10.88 -11.33 -34.46
CA ALA A 38 10.11 -10.83 -35.60
C ALA A 38 8.60 -10.87 -35.34
N SER A 39 8.09 -11.95 -34.72
CA SER A 39 6.67 -12.05 -34.32
C SER A 39 6.31 -10.99 -33.28
N LEU A 40 7.14 -10.84 -32.23
CA LEU A 40 6.94 -9.83 -31.19
C LEU A 40 6.98 -8.41 -31.74
N SER A 41 7.86 -8.13 -32.70
CA SER A 41 7.93 -6.83 -33.38
C SER A 41 6.66 -6.54 -34.19
N LYS A 42 6.16 -7.53 -34.94
CA LYS A 42 4.95 -7.39 -35.74
C LYS A 42 3.70 -7.16 -34.87
N ASP A 43 3.59 -7.89 -33.77
CA ASP A 43 2.51 -7.72 -32.80
C ASP A 43 2.62 -6.39 -32.05
N TYR A 44 3.83 -5.96 -31.71
CA TYR A 44 4.08 -4.64 -31.11
C TYR A 44 3.63 -3.50 -32.04
N ILE A 45 4.03 -3.52 -33.31
CA ILE A 45 3.64 -2.50 -34.31
C ILE A 45 2.10 -2.50 -34.52
N LYS A 46 1.47 -3.68 -34.56
CA LYS A 46 0.01 -3.79 -34.69
C LYS A 46 -0.72 -3.27 -33.46
N SER A 47 -0.17 -3.47 -32.26
CA SER A 47 -0.73 -2.91 -31.02
C SER A 47 -0.60 -1.38 -30.97
N GLN A 48 0.51 -0.84 -31.48
CA GLN A 48 0.82 0.58 -31.45
C GLN A 48 -0.07 1.38 -32.44
N THR A 49 -0.38 0.80 -33.59
CA THR A 49 -1.30 1.38 -34.58
C THR A 49 -2.77 1.36 -34.14
N LEU A 50 -3.21 0.37 -33.35
CA LEU A 50 -4.57 0.38 -32.78
C LEU A 50 -4.69 1.38 -31.63
N ALA A 51 -3.62 1.58 -30.84
CA ALA A 51 -3.60 2.56 -29.75
C ALA A 51 -3.77 4.01 -30.26
N SER A 52 -3.27 4.35 -31.45
CA SER A 52 -3.44 5.69 -32.03
C SER A 52 -4.87 6.01 -32.47
N HIS A 53 -5.74 4.99 -32.62
CA HIS A 53 -7.13 5.17 -33.03
C HIS A 53 -8.15 5.02 -31.90
N SER A 54 -7.70 4.74 -30.67
CA SER A 54 -8.61 4.76 -29.52
C SER A 54 -9.06 6.19 -29.23
N PRO A 55 -10.37 6.48 -29.09
CA PRO A 55 -10.85 7.82 -28.76
C PRO A 55 -10.18 8.44 -27.52
N ILE A 56 -9.67 7.60 -26.61
CA ILE A 56 -9.02 8.02 -25.38
C ILE A 56 -7.62 8.62 -25.59
N SER A 57 -6.98 8.36 -26.73
CA SER A 57 -5.67 8.95 -27.07
C SER A 57 -5.78 10.44 -27.40
N PHE A 58 -6.99 10.93 -27.68
CA PHE A 58 -7.28 12.35 -27.95
C PHE A 58 -7.58 13.16 -26.69
N LEU A 59 -7.67 12.52 -25.52
CA LEU A 59 -7.89 13.25 -24.28
C LEU A 59 -6.62 14.04 -23.92
N PRO A 60 -6.75 15.35 -23.62
CA PRO A 60 -5.70 16.10 -22.96
C PRO A 60 -5.23 15.40 -21.68
N MET A 61 -3.94 15.50 -21.39
CA MET A 61 -3.34 14.79 -20.25
C MET A 61 -3.99 15.16 -18.91
N GLU A 62 -4.50 16.39 -18.78
CA GLU A 62 -5.17 16.91 -17.59
C GLU A 62 -6.49 16.16 -17.32
N LEU A 63 -7.27 15.91 -18.38
CA LEU A 63 -8.52 15.17 -18.27
C LEU A 63 -8.25 13.70 -17.94
N LEU A 64 -7.26 13.10 -18.61
CA LEU A 64 -6.88 11.72 -18.35
C LEU A 64 -6.35 11.54 -16.92
N SER A 65 -5.53 12.49 -16.44
CA SER A 65 -5.06 12.53 -15.05
C SER A 65 -6.23 12.58 -14.06
N ARG A 66 -7.25 13.40 -14.34
CA ARG A 66 -8.43 13.51 -13.47
C ARG A 66 -9.26 12.22 -13.47
N ILE A 67 -9.41 11.57 -14.62
CA ILE A 67 -10.07 10.26 -14.73
C ILE A 67 -9.31 9.23 -13.89
N PHE A 68 -7.98 9.21 -13.94
CA PHE A 68 -7.18 8.28 -13.15
C PHE A 68 -7.36 8.49 -11.65
N VAL A 69 -7.39 9.74 -11.20
CA VAL A 69 -7.61 10.07 -9.78
C VAL A 69 -8.96 9.57 -9.30
N LEU A 70 -10.01 9.77 -10.11
CA LEU A 70 -11.35 9.28 -9.80
C LEU A 70 -11.41 7.75 -9.81
N ALA A 71 -10.74 7.10 -10.78
CA ALA A 71 -10.68 5.64 -10.87
C ALA A 71 -9.96 5.02 -9.65
N GLU A 72 -8.84 5.61 -9.21
CA GLU A 72 -8.12 5.17 -8.01
C GLU A 72 -8.93 5.45 -6.72
N TYR A 73 -9.76 6.48 -6.69
CA TYR A 73 -10.67 6.73 -5.57
C TYR A 73 -11.76 5.64 -5.47
N ASP A 74 -12.34 5.25 -6.60
CA ASP A 74 -13.38 4.22 -6.67
C ASP A 74 -12.82 2.80 -6.44
N SER A 75 -11.64 2.53 -6.97
CA SER A 75 -10.93 1.25 -6.84
C SER A 75 -9.46 1.43 -6.43
N PRO A 76 -9.19 1.62 -5.12
CA PRO A 76 -7.84 1.91 -4.61
C PRO A 76 -6.84 0.77 -4.86
N GLY A 77 -5.63 1.13 -5.31
CA GLY A 77 -4.55 0.19 -5.58
C GLY A 77 -4.55 -0.38 -7.00
N GLU A 78 -5.43 0.08 -7.87
CA GLU A 78 -5.51 -0.35 -9.28
C GLU A 78 -4.69 0.53 -10.23
N ARG A 79 -3.94 1.51 -9.70
CA ARG A 79 -3.02 2.37 -10.46
C ARG A 79 -2.08 1.62 -11.39
N SER A 80 -1.56 0.45 -10.97
CA SER A 80 -0.67 -0.34 -11.85
C SER A 80 -1.40 -0.75 -13.13
N LYS A 81 -2.70 -1.10 -13.04
CA LYS A 81 -3.51 -1.40 -14.22
C LYS A 81 -3.66 -0.20 -15.15
N LEU A 82 -3.77 1.01 -14.60
CA LEU A 82 -3.78 2.24 -15.40
C LEU A 82 -2.45 2.42 -16.14
N ALA A 83 -1.33 2.14 -15.47
CA ALA A 83 0.00 2.23 -16.07
C ALA A 83 0.33 1.09 -17.07
N ASP A 84 -0.45 0.02 -17.09
CA ASP A 84 -0.23 -1.14 -17.97
C ASP A 84 -1.00 -1.05 -19.30
N VAL A 85 -1.90 -0.07 -19.47
CA VAL A 85 -2.71 0.07 -20.69
C VAL A 85 -1.86 0.41 -21.93
N CYS A 86 -1.11 1.51 -21.88
CA CYS A 86 -0.19 1.91 -22.94
C CYS A 86 0.88 2.86 -22.41
N GLU A 87 1.91 3.17 -23.23
CA GLU A 87 3.01 4.06 -22.83
C GLU A 87 2.53 5.47 -22.46
N TYR A 88 1.53 6.00 -23.17
CA TYR A 88 0.94 7.31 -22.87
C TYR A 88 0.26 7.32 -21.49
N TRP A 89 -0.57 6.31 -21.19
CA TRP A 89 -1.23 6.19 -19.88
C TRP A 89 -0.24 6.02 -18.75
N ARG A 90 0.81 5.22 -18.97
CA ARG A 90 1.92 5.10 -18.02
C ARG A 90 2.56 6.46 -17.74
N ALA A 91 2.91 7.21 -18.78
CA ALA A 91 3.50 8.53 -18.64
C ALA A 91 2.58 9.49 -17.86
N VAL A 92 1.28 9.49 -18.16
CA VAL A 92 0.29 10.32 -17.44
C VAL A 92 0.18 9.89 -15.97
N ALA A 93 0.04 8.59 -15.68
CA ALA A 93 -0.05 8.08 -14.32
C ALA A 93 1.21 8.38 -13.48
N MET A 94 2.40 8.24 -14.08
CA MET A 94 3.67 8.55 -13.41
C MET A 94 3.83 10.05 -13.12
N ASN A 95 3.30 10.93 -13.97
CA ASN A 95 3.38 12.39 -13.79
C ASN A 95 2.22 12.98 -12.96
N THR A 96 1.15 12.22 -12.71
CA THR A 96 0.01 12.68 -11.90
C THR A 96 0.29 12.47 -10.42
N SER A 97 0.89 13.46 -9.77
CA SER A 97 1.31 13.39 -8.36
C SER A 97 0.16 13.07 -7.38
N GLU A 98 -1.07 13.52 -7.66
CA GLU A 98 -2.26 13.25 -6.85
C GLU A 98 -2.53 11.75 -6.69
N LEU A 99 -2.28 10.94 -7.73
CA LEU A 99 -2.39 9.48 -7.66
C LEU A 99 -1.49 8.91 -6.58
N TRP A 100 -0.29 9.45 -6.41
CA TRP A 100 0.70 8.96 -5.46
C TRP A 100 0.39 9.36 -4.02
N THR A 101 -0.57 10.26 -3.80
CA THR A 101 -0.90 10.73 -2.43
C THR A 101 -1.52 9.62 -1.59
N MET A 102 -2.15 8.63 -2.25
CA MET A 102 -2.69 7.43 -1.64
C MET A 102 -1.66 6.31 -1.65
N ILE A 103 -1.19 5.94 -0.46
CA ILE A 103 -0.25 4.84 -0.24
C ILE A 103 -1.06 3.56 0.03
N PRO A 104 -0.97 2.53 -0.84
CA PRO A 104 -1.63 1.26 -0.60
C PRO A 104 -1.10 0.59 0.66
N THR A 105 -1.99 -0.04 1.42
CA THR A 105 -1.65 -0.65 2.71
C THR A 105 -0.84 -1.92 2.59
N ARG A 106 -0.78 -2.45 1.36
CA ARG A 106 -0.09 -3.69 0.99
C ARG A 106 1.15 -3.42 0.14
N CYS A 107 1.68 -2.19 0.13
CA CYS A 107 2.90 -1.91 -0.60
C CYS A 107 4.14 -2.45 0.15
N ARG A 108 5.17 -2.79 -0.62
CA ARG A 108 6.51 -3.06 -0.07
C ARG A 108 7.14 -1.75 0.44
N ILE A 109 8.15 -1.86 1.30
CA ILE A 109 8.87 -0.68 1.81
C ILE A 109 9.53 0.09 0.64
N SER A 110 10.14 -0.61 -0.31
CA SER A 110 10.74 0.01 -1.50
C SER A 110 9.72 0.76 -2.36
N GLU A 111 8.53 0.20 -2.53
CA GLU A 111 7.44 0.84 -3.28
C GLU A 111 6.93 2.09 -2.53
N MET A 112 6.83 2.04 -1.20
CA MET A 112 6.49 3.20 -0.37
C MET A 112 7.54 4.31 -0.53
N GLU A 113 8.84 3.97 -0.49
CA GLU A 113 9.91 4.95 -0.68
C GLU A 113 9.82 5.61 -2.06
N GLU A 114 9.55 4.84 -3.11
CA GLU A 114 9.30 5.38 -4.45
C GLU A 114 8.08 6.32 -4.47
N HIS A 115 6.98 5.95 -3.81
CA HIS A 115 5.81 6.83 -3.67
C HIS A 115 6.18 8.14 -2.97
N LEU A 116 6.91 8.06 -1.86
CA LEU A 116 7.31 9.22 -1.06
C LEU A 116 8.27 10.13 -1.84
N GLN A 117 9.17 9.56 -2.64
CA GLN A 117 10.07 10.31 -3.53
C GLN A 117 9.27 11.06 -4.61
N ARG A 118 8.28 10.41 -5.22
CA ARG A 118 7.43 11.00 -6.26
C ARG A 118 6.51 12.10 -5.73
N LEU A 119 6.07 11.97 -4.48
CA LEU A 119 5.22 12.96 -3.81
C LEU A 119 5.94 14.27 -3.51
N LYS A 120 7.28 14.32 -3.57
CA LYS A 120 8.09 15.52 -3.28
C LYS A 120 7.65 16.20 -1.98
N SER A 121 7.07 17.39 -2.04
CA SER A 121 6.60 18.20 -0.90
C SER A 121 5.08 18.18 -0.69
N LEU A 122 4.33 17.40 -1.48
CA LEU A 122 2.87 17.36 -1.40
C LEU A 122 2.40 16.73 -0.07
N PRO A 123 1.23 17.17 0.43
CA PRO A 123 0.56 16.53 1.55
C PRO A 123 0.23 15.06 1.26
N LEU A 124 0.32 14.21 2.28
CA LEU A 124 0.06 12.77 2.17
C LEU A 124 -1.36 12.44 2.63
N ASN A 125 -2.05 11.59 1.86
CA ASN A 125 -3.36 11.05 2.17
C ASN A 125 -3.22 9.54 2.41
N VAL A 126 -3.00 9.16 3.66
CA VAL A 126 -2.63 7.78 4.00
C VAL A 126 -3.85 7.04 4.48
N THR A 127 -4.14 5.91 3.84
CA THR A 127 -5.04 4.90 4.39
C THR A 127 -4.23 3.73 4.90
N ILE A 128 -4.46 3.32 6.14
CA ILE A 128 -3.77 2.23 6.84
C ILE A 128 -4.80 1.16 7.22
N PHE A 129 -4.90 0.12 6.39
CA PHE A 129 -5.66 -1.10 6.64
C PHE A 129 -4.71 -2.15 7.15
N LEU A 130 -4.86 -2.49 8.42
CA LEU A 130 -3.95 -3.40 9.09
C LEU A 130 -4.32 -4.88 8.89
N ARG A 131 -5.25 -5.19 7.98
CA ARG A 131 -5.75 -6.54 7.68
C ARG A 131 -4.75 -7.35 6.84
N LEU A 132 -3.53 -7.51 7.33
CA LEU A 132 -2.54 -8.39 6.74
C LEU A 132 -2.51 -9.72 7.53
N PRO A 133 -2.70 -10.87 6.86
CA PRO A 133 -2.38 -12.17 7.45
C PRO A 133 -0.92 -12.18 7.94
N GLU A 134 -0.66 -12.84 9.07
CA GLU A 134 0.67 -12.86 9.71
C GLU A 134 1.78 -13.34 8.75
N GLU A 135 1.44 -14.26 7.85
CA GLU A 135 2.32 -14.79 6.81
C GLU A 135 2.90 -13.68 5.91
N LYS A 136 2.08 -12.72 5.49
CA LYS A 136 2.52 -11.61 4.64
C LYS A 136 3.40 -10.61 5.37
N LEU A 137 3.31 -10.50 6.70
CA LEU A 137 4.22 -9.62 7.45
C LEU A 137 5.67 -10.12 7.43
N ARG A 138 5.89 -11.43 7.20
CA ARG A 138 7.23 -12.02 7.10
C ARG A 138 7.87 -11.78 5.72
N GLU A 139 7.08 -11.52 4.70
CA GLU A 139 7.52 -11.34 3.29
C GLU A 139 8.00 -9.91 2.97
N GLY A 140 8.43 -9.13 3.96
CA GLY A 140 8.96 -7.77 3.73
C GLY A 140 7.92 -6.70 3.38
N TYR A 141 6.62 -6.97 3.61
CA TYR A 141 5.59 -5.95 3.49
C TYR A 141 5.79 -4.84 4.52
N MET A 142 5.46 -3.62 4.12
CA MET A 142 5.64 -2.43 4.93
C MET A 142 4.94 -2.59 6.28
N LYS A 143 5.71 -2.49 7.36
CA LYS A 143 5.08 -2.27 8.67
C LYS A 143 4.45 -0.88 8.63
N PRO A 144 3.15 -0.74 8.96
CA PRO A 144 2.41 0.53 9.00
C PRO A 144 3.14 1.67 9.72
N ILE A 145 4.00 1.31 10.67
CA ILE A 145 4.83 2.25 11.41
C ILE A 145 5.76 3.09 10.52
N HIS A 146 6.17 2.60 9.34
CA HIS A 146 7.09 3.32 8.45
C HIS A 146 6.45 4.58 7.86
N VAL A 147 5.20 4.50 7.38
CA VAL A 147 4.49 5.70 6.88
C VAL A 147 4.31 6.74 7.98
N LEU A 148 4.18 6.27 9.23
CA LEU A 148 4.02 7.13 10.39
C LEU A 148 5.33 7.84 10.80
N HIS A 149 6.44 7.58 10.11
CA HIS A 149 7.63 8.46 10.15
C HIS A 149 7.46 9.76 9.39
N HIS A 150 6.42 9.89 8.57
CA HIS A 150 6.13 11.08 7.78
C HIS A 150 4.89 11.85 8.28
N LEU A 151 4.54 11.72 9.56
CA LEU A 151 3.35 12.35 10.16
C LEU A 151 3.31 13.88 10.00
N GLU A 152 4.46 14.52 9.88
CA GLU A 152 4.60 15.95 9.60
C GLU A 152 4.11 16.37 8.21
N ARG A 153 3.96 15.40 7.30
CA ARG A 153 3.44 15.59 5.94
C ARG A 153 2.02 15.07 5.75
N ILE A 154 1.53 14.24 6.66
CA ILE A 154 0.21 13.60 6.53
C ILE A 154 -0.87 14.64 6.84
N GLU A 155 -1.76 14.86 5.86
CA GLU A 155 -2.92 15.75 5.98
C GLU A 155 -4.21 14.95 6.24
N SER A 156 -4.33 13.78 5.62
CA SER A 156 -5.44 12.84 5.84
C SER A 156 -4.91 11.47 6.26
N LEU A 157 -5.46 10.93 7.34
CA LEU A 157 -5.11 9.62 7.88
C LEU A 157 -6.36 8.79 8.16
N VAL A 158 -6.50 7.66 7.50
CA VAL A 158 -7.51 6.65 7.80
C VAL A 158 -6.80 5.45 8.41
N VAL A 159 -7.22 4.97 9.59
CA VAL A 159 -6.59 3.82 10.26
C VAL A 159 -7.66 2.81 10.69
N ASP A 160 -7.56 1.58 10.18
CA ASP A 160 -8.32 0.43 10.69
C ASP A 160 -7.53 -0.25 11.83
N LEU A 161 -8.03 -0.10 13.05
CA LEU A 161 -7.47 -0.59 14.31
C LEU A 161 -7.78 -2.08 14.58
N SER A 162 -8.58 -2.74 13.73
CA SER A 162 -9.13 -4.09 14.01
C SER A 162 -8.09 -5.19 14.18
N THR A 163 -6.91 -5.06 13.58
CA THR A 163 -5.94 -6.17 13.54
C THR A 163 -4.77 -6.01 14.49
N TRP A 164 -4.82 -5.00 15.37
CA TRP A 164 -3.86 -4.86 16.47
C TRP A 164 -3.86 -6.05 17.44
N ARG A 165 -4.69 -7.07 17.21
CA ARG A 165 -4.77 -8.31 17.98
C ARG A 165 -3.90 -9.43 17.42
N PHE A 166 -3.60 -9.45 16.13
CA PHE A 166 -2.86 -10.55 15.51
C PHE A 166 -1.35 -10.47 15.73
N PHE A 167 -0.84 -9.35 16.23
CA PHE A 167 0.54 -9.28 16.72
C PHE A 167 0.65 -10.08 18.02
N LYS A 168 0.96 -11.38 17.91
CA LYS A 168 1.41 -12.21 19.04
C LYS A 168 2.62 -11.52 19.68
N GLY A 169 2.41 -11.01 20.89
CA GLY A 169 3.35 -10.11 21.58
C GLY A 169 2.65 -8.82 21.98
N PHE A 170 1.84 -8.90 23.04
CA PHE A 170 1.09 -7.78 23.62
C PHE A 170 1.96 -6.53 23.87
N GLU A 171 3.27 -6.68 24.06
CA GLU A 171 4.21 -5.56 24.25
C GLU A 171 4.46 -4.70 23.01
N LEU A 172 4.55 -5.31 21.81
CA LEU A 172 4.80 -4.55 20.57
C LEU A 172 3.60 -3.67 20.22
N LYS A 173 2.39 -4.12 20.57
CA LYS A 173 1.13 -3.41 20.42
C LYS A 173 1.12 -2.07 21.17
N TYR A 174 1.58 -2.06 22.42
CA TYR A 174 1.67 -0.82 23.22
C TYR A 174 2.86 0.04 22.82
N LYS A 175 4.00 -0.54 22.43
CA LYS A 175 5.18 0.24 22.02
C LYS A 175 4.93 1.01 20.72
N ALA A 176 4.31 0.39 19.72
CA ALA A 176 4.00 1.05 18.45
C ALA A 176 2.92 2.13 18.62
N THR A 177 1.82 1.82 19.31
CA THR A 177 0.77 2.81 19.59
C THR A 177 1.28 3.93 20.47
N ASN A 178 2.04 3.66 21.54
CA ASN A 178 2.65 4.73 22.36
C ASN A 178 3.65 5.58 21.58
N LYS A 179 4.39 5.01 20.62
CA LYS A 179 5.25 5.78 19.72
C LYS A 179 4.42 6.69 18.81
N LEU A 180 3.26 6.25 18.34
CA LEU A 180 2.32 7.10 17.58
C LEU A 180 1.69 8.18 18.44
N CYS A 181 1.36 7.85 19.68
CA CYS A 181 0.77 8.74 20.68
C CYS A 181 1.71 9.82 21.21
N ARG A 182 2.89 10.02 20.61
CA ARG A 182 3.82 11.06 21.05
C ARG A 182 4.38 11.89 19.90
N ARG A 183 4.01 11.58 18.66
CA ARG A 183 4.52 12.32 17.50
C ARG A 183 3.58 13.47 17.16
N SER A 184 4.20 14.59 16.83
CA SER A 184 3.49 15.76 16.33
C SER A 184 3.01 15.49 14.91
N ALA A 185 1.74 15.80 14.63
CA ALA A 185 1.16 15.70 13.29
C ALA A 185 0.56 17.07 12.88
N PRO A 186 1.41 18.10 12.69
CA PRO A 186 0.98 19.49 12.57
C PRO A 186 0.11 19.79 11.34
N LYS A 187 0.21 18.97 10.30
CA LYS A 187 -0.58 19.10 9.07
C LYS A 187 -1.83 18.22 9.06
N LEU A 188 -2.02 17.35 10.04
CA LEU A 188 -3.14 16.42 10.07
C LEU A 188 -4.45 17.18 10.29
N ARG A 189 -5.33 17.10 9.29
CA ARG A 189 -6.64 17.76 9.24
C ARG A 189 -7.80 16.78 9.22
N HIS A 190 -7.60 15.62 8.59
CA HIS A 190 -8.61 14.58 8.46
C HIS A 190 -8.14 13.31 9.14
N LEU A 191 -8.89 12.83 10.13
CA LEU A 191 -8.59 11.60 10.84
C LEU A 191 -9.82 10.70 10.88
N VAL A 192 -9.67 9.49 10.37
CA VAL A 192 -10.70 8.45 10.42
C VAL A 192 -10.14 7.25 11.15
N LEU A 193 -10.70 6.91 12.31
CA LEU A 193 -10.34 5.73 13.07
C LEU A 193 -11.48 4.72 13.01
N ILE A 194 -11.19 3.54 12.46
CA ILE A 194 -12.16 2.46 12.27
C ILE A 194 -11.72 1.28 13.11
N ARG A 195 -12.66 0.60 13.77
CA ARG A 195 -12.40 -0.67 14.42
C ARG A 195 -13.39 -1.72 13.95
N SER A 196 -12.96 -2.53 13.01
CA SER A 196 -13.81 -3.54 12.36
C SER A 196 -14.07 -4.79 13.21
N ASP A 197 -13.28 -5.04 14.27
CA ASP A 197 -13.46 -6.23 15.11
C ASP A 197 -14.58 -6.05 16.14
N ARG A 198 -15.36 -7.11 16.40
CA ARG A 198 -16.45 -7.08 17.39
C ARG A 198 -15.97 -7.08 18.85
N PHE A 199 -14.67 -7.16 19.07
CA PHE A 199 -14.12 -7.44 20.37
C PHE A 199 -13.76 -6.14 21.12
N GLN A 200 -14.29 -5.98 22.33
CA GLN A 200 -14.41 -4.67 23.01
C GLN A 200 -13.25 -4.28 23.94
N HIS A 201 -12.09 -4.95 23.89
CA HIS A 201 -11.08 -4.84 24.96
C HIS A 201 -10.00 -3.76 24.79
N ALA A 202 -9.99 -2.99 23.70
CA ALA A 202 -8.98 -1.94 23.56
C ALA A 202 -9.39 -0.71 24.40
N SER A 203 -8.67 -0.49 25.49
CA SER A 203 -8.86 0.62 26.42
C SER A 203 -8.82 1.99 25.73
N ALA A 204 -9.83 2.82 25.98
CA ALA A 204 -9.89 4.21 25.51
C ALA A 204 -8.66 5.03 25.93
N LYS A 205 -7.98 4.67 27.03
CA LYS A 205 -6.82 5.42 27.54
C LYS A 205 -5.67 5.57 26.54
N SER A 206 -5.55 4.70 25.53
CA SER A 206 -4.44 4.76 24.58
C SER A 206 -4.60 5.87 23.53
N THR A 207 -5.82 6.33 23.23
CA THR A 207 -6.08 7.25 22.12
C THR A 207 -5.95 8.72 22.52
N SER A 208 -6.01 9.04 23.82
CA SER A 208 -5.97 10.43 24.32
C SER A 208 -4.72 11.20 23.95
N ARG A 209 -3.60 10.52 23.68
CA ARG A 209 -2.31 11.15 23.33
C ARG A 209 -1.97 11.07 21.84
N MET A 210 -2.85 10.53 21.00
CA MET A 210 -2.59 10.39 19.55
C MET A 210 -2.45 11.75 18.86
N PHE A 211 -1.39 11.94 18.07
CA PHE A 211 -1.24 13.09 17.17
C PHE A 211 -1.28 14.45 17.88
N THR A 212 -0.32 14.68 18.77
CA THR A 212 -0.16 15.98 19.43
C THR A 212 0.07 17.09 18.40
N GLY A 213 -0.39 18.32 18.68
CA GLY A 213 -0.19 19.47 17.79
C GLY A 213 -0.95 19.41 16.46
N SER A 214 -1.86 18.44 16.28
CA SER A 214 -2.70 18.37 15.08
C SER A 214 -3.73 19.50 15.02
N LYS A 215 -4.08 19.92 13.81
CA LYS A 215 -5.12 20.91 13.52
C LYS A 215 -6.31 20.21 12.87
N LEU A 216 -6.87 19.23 13.58
CA LEU A 216 -7.95 18.41 13.07
C LEU A 216 -9.19 19.24 12.80
N HIS A 217 -9.72 19.13 11.58
CA HIS A 217 -10.99 19.69 11.15
C HIS A 217 -12.05 18.60 11.00
N HIS A 218 -11.64 17.40 10.59
CA HIS A 218 -12.52 16.28 10.36
C HIS A 218 -12.09 15.08 11.20
N LEU A 219 -12.97 14.60 12.07
CA LEU A 219 -12.76 13.43 12.90
C LEU A 219 -13.92 12.45 12.75
N LYS A 220 -13.63 11.25 12.28
CA LYS A 220 -14.58 10.15 12.18
C LYS A 220 -14.11 8.97 13.01
N LEU A 221 -14.97 8.50 13.91
CA LEU A 221 -14.72 7.39 14.81
C LEU A 221 -15.79 6.32 14.57
N HIS A 222 -15.36 5.10 14.25
CA HIS A 222 -16.25 3.96 14.07
C HIS A 222 -15.81 2.82 14.98
N ARG A 223 -16.60 2.50 16.01
CA ARG A 223 -16.24 1.50 17.05
C ARG A 223 -14.94 1.79 17.80
N VAL A 224 -14.53 3.06 17.84
CA VAL A 224 -13.33 3.52 18.54
C VAL A 224 -13.73 4.37 19.75
N GLY A 225 -13.33 3.93 20.94
CA GLY A 225 -13.41 4.73 22.15
C GLY A 225 -12.26 5.74 22.24
N ILE A 226 -12.58 6.99 22.52
CA ILE A 226 -11.61 8.03 22.84
C ILE A 226 -12.03 8.73 24.14
N PRO A 227 -11.08 9.14 24.99
CA PRO A 227 -11.40 9.94 26.16
C PRO A 227 -11.95 11.30 25.72
N TRP A 228 -13.01 11.78 26.38
CA TRP A 228 -13.68 13.04 26.06
C TRP A 228 -12.87 14.30 26.41
N ASP A 229 -11.81 14.13 27.18
CA ASP A 229 -10.77 15.13 27.45
C ASP A 229 -9.61 15.07 26.43
N SER A 230 -9.69 14.20 25.41
CA SER A 230 -8.66 14.10 24.38
C SER A 230 -8.53 15.41 23.59
N HIS A 231 -7.28 15.79 23.31
CA HIS A 231 -6.98 16.93 22.44
C HIS A 231 -7.40 16.72 20.99
N LEU A 232 -7.76 15.50 20.58
CA LEU A 232 -8.37 15.25 19.27
C LEU A 232 -9.72 15.96 19.13
N LEU A 233 -10.42 16.19 20.24
CA LEU A 233 -11.67 16.96 20.34
C LEU A 233 -11.35 18.45 20.56
N SER A 234 -10.51 19.01 19.69
CA SER A 234 -10.06 20.40 19.78
C SER A 234 -11.07 21.40 19.19
N ARG A 235 -10.87 22.69 19.48
CA ARG A 235 -11.69 23.80 18.95
C ARG A 235 -11.69 23.94 17.43
N GLY A 236 -10.73 23.34 16.73
CA GLY A 236 -10.62 23.43 15.28
C GLY A 236 -11.54 22.48 14.50
N LEU A 237 -12.25 21.59 15.20
CA LEU A 237 -13.06 20.54 14.59
C LEU A 237 -14.35 21.13 14.00
N THR A 238 -14.59 20.89 12.72
CA THR A 238 -15.77 21.31 11.95
C THR A 238 -16.65 20.13 11.54
N TYR A 239 -16.12 18.91 11.65
CA TYR A 239 -16.87 17.69 11.40
C TYR A 239 -16.48 16.63 12.43
N PHE A 240 -17.49 16.16 13.16
CA PHE A 240 -17.36 15.06 14.11
C PHE A 240 -18.41 14.00 13.81
N HIS A 241 -17.95 12.77 13.59
CA HIS A 241 -18.84 11.64 13.40
C HIS A 241 -18.44 10.49 14.31
N LEU A 242 -19.35 10.08 15.18
CA LEU A 242 -19.20 8.93 16.05
C LEU A 242 -20.24 7.87 15.66
N SER A 243 -19.77 6.70 15.26
CA SER A 243 -20.63 5.57 14.90
C SER A 243 -20.27 4.36 15.75
N GLU A 244 -21.31 3.71 16.28
CA GLU A 244 -21.20 2.51 17.11
C GLU A 244 -20.16 2.67 18.25
N PRO A 245 -20.37 3.61 19.19
CA PRO A 245 -19.42 3.85 20.27
C PRO A 245 -19.15 2.56 21.05
N SER A 246 -17.91 2.37 21.49
CA SER A 246 -17.56 1.19 22.29
C SER A 246 -18.39 1.16 23.58
N PHE A 247 -19.15 0.08 23.78
CA PHE A 247 -20.18 -0.09 24.81
C PHE A 247 -19.78 0.19 26.27
N ASN A 248 -18.50 0.34 26.56
CA ASN A 248 -17.99 0.46 27.93
C ASN A 248 -18.07 1.87 28.52
N GLU A 249 -18.34 2.90 27.71
CA GLU A 249 -18.45 4.28 28.20
C GLU A 249 -19.86 4.81 27.88
N ARG A 250 -20.76 4.73 28.87
CA ARG A 250 -22.05 5.43 28.80
C ARG A 250 -21.76 6.93 28.81
N PHE A 251 -22.24 7.63 27.79
CA PHE A 251 -22.14 9.08 27.70
C PHE A 251 -23.17 9.74 28.61
N THR A 252 -22.78 10.82 29.30
CA THR A 252 -23.75 11.72 29.90
C THR A 252 -24.08 12.84 28.92
N LEU A 253 -25.31 13.38 28.97
CA LEU A 253 -25.70 14.54 28.15
C LEU A 253 -24.80 15.75 28.43
N GLN A 254 -24.33 15.89 29.67
CA GLN A 254 -23.40 16.95 30.05
C GLN A 254 -22.07 16.85 29.30
N GLN A 255 -21.49 15.63 29.20
CA GLN A 255 -20.25 15.44 28.44
C GLN A 255 -20.43 15.84 26.97
N ILE A 256 -21.57 15.47 26.36
CA ILE A 256 -21.88 15.88 24.99
C ILE A 256 -21.97 17.41 24.88
N GLY A 257 -22.66 18.06 25.82
CA GLY A 257 -22.74 19.52 25.88
C GLY A 257 -21.37 20.18 26.01
N ASP A 258 -20.50 19.68 26.87
CA ASP A 258 -19.13 20.19 27.08
C ASP A 258 -18.24 20.03 25.84
N ILE A 259 -18.49 18.99 25.05
CA ILE A 259 -17.77 18.70 23.80
C ILE A 259 -18.24 19.65 22.70
N LEU A 260 -19.56 19.78 22.52
CA LEU A 260 -20.14 20.70 21.54
C LEU A 260 -19.77 22.14 21.86
N GLY A 261 -19.78 22.53 23.14
CA GLY A 261 -19.31 23.85 23.58
C GLY A 261 -17.82 24.11 23.30
N ARG A 262 -17.01 23.06 23.16
CA ARG A 262 -15.61 23.16 22.73
C ARG A 262 -15.45 23.24 21.21
N MET A 263 -16.49 22.99 20.42
CA MET A 263 -16.44 22.92 18.95
C MET A 263 -17.41 23.95 18.33
N PRO A 264 -17.08 25.24 18.36
CA PRO A 264 -18.01 26.28 17.90
C PRO A 264 -18.30 26.25 16.38
N GLY A 265 -17.56 25.46 15.61
CA GLY A 265 -17.71 25.33 14.15
C GLY A 265 -18.49 24.09 13.70
N LEU A 266 -19.14 23.37 14.63
CA LEU A 266 -19.91 22.14 14.40
C LEU A 266 -21.41 22.44 14.50
#